data_AF-A0A9E4DCG5-F1
#
_entry.id   AF-A0A9E4DCG5-F1
#
_cell.length_a   1.000
_cell.length_b   1.000
_cell.length_c   1.000
_cell.angle_alpha   90.00
_cell.angle_beta   90.00
_cell.angle_gamma   90.00
#
_symmetry.space_group_name_H-M   'P 1'
#
loop_
_entity.id
_entity.type
_entity.pdbx_description
1 polymer ?
#
loop_
_entity_poly.entity_id
_entity_poly.type
_entity_poly.pdbx_seq_one_letter_code
_entity_poly.pdbx_strand_id
1 'polypeptide(L)'
;MRFSVPLLMLFLLFSNTTLAQDIRYVSGDQKVALRGGAGDDYQIVHRGVSPGVSVIVSRTSDDGLWADITTEAGDTGWIPTEKLLLEPVVSTDTPTAATAGESSDAELAEIDPTVTSAEIELADQIRIRDEQFNAIAQELYRLKRISGQAEQLDIDNRRLVENTENLRSEVEMLQAENLRLHDKVESEDFMNGALAVLLGVVIALVAPRLVPKRRKSSSWA
;
A
#
# COMPACT_ATOMS: atom_id res chain seq x y z
N MET A 1 -28.90 68.18 -3.68
CA MET A 1 -29.11 66.72 -3.64
C MET A 1 -28.09 65.98 -4.51
N ARG A 2 -26.77 66.19 -4.32
CA ARG A 2 -25.71 65.62 -5.19
C ARG A 2 -24.70 64.72 -4.46
N PHE A 3 -24.75 64.68 -3.12
CA PHE A 3 -23.85 63.88 -2.29
C PHE A 3 -24.49 62.59 -1.74
N SER A 4 -25.76 62.32 -2.05
CA SER A 4 -26.49 61.14 -1.55
C SER A 4 -26.23 59.86 -2.35
N VAL A 5 -25.73 59.99 -3.59
CA VAL A 5 -25.43 58.85 -4.47
C VAL A 5 -24.15 58.08 -4.05
N PRO A 6 -23.02 58.71 -3.66
CA PRO A 6 -21.85 57.94 -3.23
C PRO A 6 -22.06 57.21 -1.89
N LEU A 7 -22.95 57.70 -1.01
CA LEU A 7 -23.28 57.06 0.26
C LEU A 7 -24.12 55.78 0.06
N LEU A 8 -25.03 55.79 -0.93
CA LEU A 8 -25.84 54.63 -1.27
C LEU A 8 -25.02 53.52 -1.95
N MET A 9 -23.97 53.89 -2.70
CA MET A 9 -23.09 52.94 -3.39
C MET A 9 -22.11 52.23 -2.43
N LEU A 10 -21.67 52.91 -1.35
CA LEU A 10 -20.83 52.31 -0.31
C LEU A 10 -21.58 51.27 0.54
N PHE A 11 -22.91 51.42 0.70
CA PHE A 11 -23.72 50.48 1.48
C PHE A 11 -23.99 49.16 0.74
N LEU A 12 -23.97 49.16 -0.60
CA LEU A 12 -24.12 47.93 -1.40
C LEU A 12 -22.88 47.01 -1.37
N LEU A 13 -21.71 47.52 -1.00
CA LEU A 13 -20.48 46.72 -0.89
C LEU A 13 -20.43 45.87 0.40
N PHE A 14 -21.33 46.11 1.36
CA PHE A 14 -21.55 45.25 2.53
C PHE A 14 -22.64 44.20 2.28
N SER A 15 -22.79 43.75 1.03
CA SER A 15 -23.66 42.63 0.71
C SER A 15 -23.10 41.37 1.37
N ASN A 16 -23.84 40.91 2.38
CA ASN A 16 -23.58 39.77 3.26
C ASN A 16 -22.81 38.62 2.60
N THR A 17 -21.65 38.26 3.16
CA THR A 17 -21.07 36.93 2.97
C THR A 17 -21.95 35.94 3.72
N THR A 18 -22.88 35.31 3.02
CA THR A 18 -23.61 34.16 3.56
C THR A 18 -22.60 33.03 3.73
N LEU A 19 -22.13 32.80 4.97
CA LEU A 19 -21.45 31.56 5.30
C LEU A 19 -22.51 30.46 5.20
N ALA A 20 -22.42 29.65 4.13
CA ALA A 20 -23.17 28.43 4.05
C ALA A 20 -22.72 27.54 5.21
N GLN A 21 -23.52 27.48 6.27
CA GLN A 21 -23.29 26.54 7.35
C GLN A 21 -23.69 25.17 6.82
N ASP A 22 -22.69 24.32 6.60
CA ASP A 22 -22.89 22.94 6.16
C ASP A 22 -23.33 22.12 7.38
N ILE A 23 -24.66 22.13 7.62
CA ILE A 23 -25.30 21.38 8.69
C ILE A 23 -25.40 19.92 8.24
N ARG A 24 -24.81 19.03 9.02
CA ARG A 24 -24.87 17.58 8.81
C ARG A 24 -25.37 16.89 10.07
N TYR A 25 -25.80 15.65 9.94
CA TYR A 25 -26.32 14.83 11.04
C TYR A 25 -25.38 13.66 11.29
N VAL A 26 -25.15 13.33 12.55
CA VAL A 26 -24.34 12.16 12.91
C VAL A 26 -25.14 10.87 12.69
N SER A 27 -24.61 9.95 11.89
CA SER A 27 -25.22 8.65 11.59
C SER A 27 -25.00 7.61 12.69
N GLY A 28 -26.01 6.78 12.97
CA GLY A 28 -25.85 5.48 13.62
C GLY A 28 -26.75 5.21 14.83
N ASP A 29 -26.45 4.11 15.51
CA ASP A 29 -26.99 3.68 16.83
C ASP A 29 -25.95 3.95 17.94
N GLN A 30 -24.66 3.97 17.59
CA GLN A 30 -23.57 4.13 18.55
C GLN A 30 -22.98 5.55 18.57
N LYS A 31 -22.60 6.01 19.76
CA LYS A 31 -21.91 7.29 19.97
C LYS A 31 -20.56 7.32 19.24
N VAL A 32 -20.30 8.38 18.47
CA VAL A 32 -19.05 8.56 17.71
C VAL A 32 -18.13 9.54 18.42
N ALA A 33 -16.91 9.10 18.75
CA ALA A 33 -15.94 9.93 19.46
C ALA A 33 -15.34 11.01 18.55
N LEU A 34 -15.12 12.21 19.11
CA LEU A 34 -14.43 13.30 18.42
C LEU A 34 -12.94 13.27 18.73
N ARG A 35 -12.12 13.49 17.70
CA ARG A 35 -10.66 13.50 17.79
C ARG A 35 -10.09 14.90 17.65
N GLY A 36 -8.89 15.12 18.20
CA GLY A 36 -8.21 16.42 18.14
C GLY A 36 -7.61 16.75 16.77
N GLY A 37 -7.59 15.82 15.82
CA GLY A 37 -7.05 16.02 14.48
C GLY A 37 -7.65 15.06 13.45
N ALA A 38 -7.40 15.35 12.17
CA ALA A 38 -7.85 14.58 11.02
C ALA A 38 -7.07 13.27 10.86
N GLY A 39 -7.42 12.26 11.67
CA GLY A 39 -6.79 10.94 11.60
C GLY A 39 -7.08 10.07 12.81
N ASP A 40 -6.91 8.76 12.65
CA ASP A 40 -7.14 7.79 13.73
C ASP A 40 -6.07 7.81 14.83
N ASP A 41 -4.90 8.37 14.55
CA ASP A 41 -3.78 8.46 15.50
C ASP A 41 -3.95 9.62 16.50
N TYR A 42 -4.92 10.51 16.29
CA TYR A 42 -5.16 11.66 17.16
C TYR A 42 -5.95 11.28 18.41
N GLN A 43 -5.60 11.93 19.53
CA GLN A 43 -6.26 11.73 20.82
C GLN A 43 -7.76 12.08 20.75
N ILE A 44 -8.58 11.26 21.41
CA ILE A 44 -10.00 11.50 21.57
C ILE A 44 -10.20 12.70 22.51
N VAL A 45 -10.79 13.77 21.99
CA VAL A 45 -11.09 15.01 22.75
C VAL A 45 -12.47 14.95 23.39
N HIS A 46 -13.43 14.28 22.76
CA HIS A 46 -14.79 14.11 23.28
C HIS A 46 -15.27 12.66 23.11
N ARG A 47 -15.83 12.07 24.18
CA ARG A 47 -16.09 10.62 24.28
C ARG A 47 -17.40 10.17 23.63
N GLY A 48 -17.94 10.92 22.68
CA GLY A 48 -19.07 10.46 21.88
C GLY A 48 -20.16 11.49 21.69
N VAL A 49 -20.33 11.95 20.45
CA VAL A 49 -21.55 12.64 20.01
C VAL A 49 -22.64 11.58 19.80
N SER A 50 -23.83 11.84 20.33
CA SER A 50 -24.98 10.95 20.13
C SER A 50 -25.40 10.93 18.65
N PRO A 51 -25.88 9.79 18.13
CA PRO A 51 -26.45 9.76 16.80
C PRO A 51 -27.67 10.68 16.64
N GLY A 52 -27.94 11.14 15.42
CA GLY A 52 -29.03 12.04 15.08
C GLY A 52 -28.79 13.51 15.44
N VAL A 53 -27.69 13.83 16.14
CA VAL A 53 -27.35 15.21 16.50
C VAL A 53 -26.91 16.00 15.26
N SER A 54 -27.47 17.19 15.10
CA SER A 54 -27.04 18.21 14.14
C SER A 54 -25.65 18.74 14.51
N VAL A 55 -24.77 18.77 13.54
CA VAL A 55 -23.40 19.27 13.67
C VAL A 55 -23.08 20.20 12.51
N ILE A 56 -22.33 21.25 12.81
CA ILE A 56 -21.89 22.22 11.80
C ILE A 56 -20.50 21.82 11.35
N VAL A 57 -20.32 21.53 10.06
CA VAL A 57 -19.01 21.24 9.48
C VAL A 57 -18.28 22.56 9.24
N SER A 58 -17.14 22.73 9.93
CA SER A 58 -16.30 23.92 9.81
C SER A 58 -15.23 23.76 8.73
N ARG A 59 -14.63 22.58 8.63
CA ARG A 59 -13.57 22.27 7.66
C ARG A 59 -13.56 20.79 7.34
N THR A 60 -13.23 20.46 6.10
CA THR A 60 -12.87 19.09 5.71
C THR A 60 -11.36 18.99 5.54
N SER A 61 -10.79 17.86 5.94
CA SER A 61 -9.38 17.53 5.75
C SER A 61 -9.02 17.46 4.26
N ASP A 62 -7.75 17.66 3.92
CA ASP A 62 -7.26 17.68 2.53
C ASP A 62 -7.50 16.35 1.81
N ASP A 63 -7.57 15.25 2.56
CA ASP A 63 -7.89 13.89 2.08
C ASP A 63 -9.40 13.61 1.96
N GLY A 64 -10.26 14.50 2.44
CA GLY A 64 -11.72 14.35 2.44
C GLY A 64 -12.29 13.34 3.46
N LEU A 65 -11.44 12.62 4.18
CA LEU A 65 -11.85 11.50 5.05
C LEU A 65 -12.36 11.98 6.41
N TRP A 66 -11.93 13.16 6.83
CA TRP A 66 -12.25 13.74 8.14
C TRP A 66 -12.86 15.12 7.99
N ALA A 67 -13.80 15.43 8.86
CA ALA A 67 -14.45 16.72 8.97
C ALA A 67 -14.32 17.25 10.41
N ASP A 68 -13.90 18.49 10.54
CA ASP A 68 -13.92 19.25 11.78
C ASP A 68 -15.33 19.77 12.00
N ILE A 69 -15.96 19.33 13.07
CA ILE A 69 -17.34 19.64 13.39
C ILE A 69 -17.45 20.41 14.70
N THR A 70 -18.50 21.23 14.79
CA THR A 70 -18.95 21.84 16.03
C THR A 70 -20.36 21.38 16.33
N THR A 71 -20.54 20.74 17.48
CA THR A 71 -21.85 20.33 17.99
C THR A 71 -22.58 21.53 18.61
N GLU A 72 -23.91 21.50 18.68
CA GLU A 72 -24.71 22.55 19.36
C GLU A 72 -24.31 22.78 20.82
N ALA A 73 -23.78 21.75 21.49
CA ALA A 73 -23.23 21.84 22.85
C ALA A 73 -21.93 22.67 22.95
N GLY A 74 -21.35 23.10 21.82
CA GLY A 74 -20.09 23.85 21.74
C GLY A 74 -18.85 22.96 21.70
N ASP A 75 -19.01 21.62 21.68
CA ASP A 75 -17.92 20.68 21.52
C ASP A 75 -17.40 20.71 20.07
N THR A 76 -16.08 20.84 19.92
CA THR A 76 -15.40 20.84 18.61
C THR A 76 -14.49 19.63 18.47
N GLY A 77 -14.44 19.06 17.27
CA GLY A 77 -13.45 18.04 16.96
C GLY A 77 -13.69 17.34 15.63
N TRP A 78 -12.74 16.48 15.29
CA TRP A 78 -12.72 15.76 14.02
C TRP A 78 -13.50 14.46 14.11
N ILE A 79 -14.37 14.24 13.13
CA ILE A 79 -15.16 13.04 12.94
C ILE A 79 -14.97 12.51 11.49
N PRO A 80 -15.05 11.19 11.25
CA PRO A 80 -15.00 10.66 9.90
C PRO A 80 -16.19 11.17 9.06
N THR A 81 -15.92 11.62 7.83
CA THR A 81 -16.95 12.15 6.92
C THR A 81 -18.03 11.10 6.60
N GLU A 82 -17.69 9.81 6.61
CA GLU A 82 -18.62 8.69 6.44
C GLU A 82 -19.71 8.61 7.53
N LYS A 83 -19.50 9.24 8.68
CA LYS A 83 -20.48 9.30 9.78
C LYS A 83 -21.36 10.55 9.70
N LEU A 84 -21.17 11.41 8.70
CA LEU A 84 -21.95 12.62 8.50
C LEU A 84 -22.94 12.43 7.35
N LEU A 85 -24.22 12.61 7.64
CA LEU A 85 -25.33 12.54 6.69
C LEU A 85 -25.89 13.94 6.42
N LEU A 86 -26.41 14.15 5.22
CA LEU A 86 -27.06 15.42 4.86
C LEU A 86 -28.50 15.48 5.40
N GLU A 87 -29.13 14.35 5.71
CA GLU A 87 -30.52 14.24 6.14
C GLU A 87 -30.62 13.31 7.36
N PRO A 88 -31.47 13.61 8.36
CA PRO A 88 -31.59 12.79 9.56
C PRO A 88 -32.19 11.43 9.23
N VAL A 89 -31.55 10.36 9.70
CA VAL A 89 -32.13 9.01 9.69
C VAL A 89 -32.90 8.85 11.00
N VAL A 90 -34.22 8.64 10.91
CA VAL A 90 -35.06 8.33 12.06
C VAL A 90 -34.75 6.91 12.50
N SER A 91 -34.02 6.76 13.61
CA SER A 91 -33.80 5.47 14.25
C SER A 91 -35.14 4.91 14.73
N THR A 92 -35.64 3.85 14.10
CA THR A 92 -36.78 3.07 14.58
C THR A 92 -36.34 2.16 15.72
N ASP A 93 -36.01 2.76 16.87
CA ASP A 93 -35.70 2.01 18.08
C ASP A 93 -36.97 1.34 18.59
N THR A 94 -37.02 0.01 18.49
CA THR A 94 -38.06 -0.83 19.09
C THR A 94 -37.75 -1.02 20.58
N PRO A 95 -38.53 -0.46 21.54
CA PRO A 95 -38.32 -0.75 22.94
C PRO A 95 -39.14 -1.99 23.31
N THR A 96 -38.49 -3.15 23.40
CA THR A 96 -39.15 -4.30 24.06
C THR A 96 -38.93 -4.17 25.57
N ALA A 97 -39.87 -3.52 26.26
CA ALA A 97 -40.01 -3.60 27.71
C ALA A 97 -41.49 -3.84 28.06
N ALA A 98 -41.71 -4.93 28.80
CA ALA A 98 -42.99 -5.55 29.06
C ALA A 98 -43.96 -4.72 29.93
N THR A 99 -45.25 -4.92 29.65
CA THR A 99 -46.43 -4.81 30.53
C THR A 99 -46.84 -3.44 31.08
N ALA A 100 -47.95 -2.89 30.57
CA ALA A 100 -49.24 -2.66 31.28
C ALA A 100 -50.06 -1.50 30.69
N GLY A 101 -51.34 -1.77 30.38
CA GLY A 101 -52.42 -0.76 30.25
C GLY A 101 -52.78 -0.36 28.82
N GLU A 102 -53.52 -1.18 28.05
CA GLU A 102 -54.99 -1.15 28.00
C GLU A 102 -55.58 0.26 28.05
N SER A 103 -55.52 1.01 26.93
CA SER A 103 -56.54 2.01 26.48
C SER A 103 -56.04 2.96 25.38
N SER A 104 -55.34 2.45 24.35
CA SER A 104 -55.06 3.22 23.12
C SER A 104 -55.13 2.37 21.84
N ASP A 105 -55.85 1.25 21.88
CA ASP A 105 -55.91 0.27 20.78
C ASP A 105 -56.96 0.59 19.69
N ALA A 106 -57.75 1.65 19.83
CA ALA A 106 -58.84 1.93 18.88
C ALA A 106 -58.47 2.90 17.76
N GLU A 107 -57.35 3.64 17.86
CA GLU A 107 -56.94 4.64 16.86
C GLU A 107 -55.57 4.30 16.20
N LEU A 108 -54.92 3.21 16.63
CA LEU A 108 -53.69 2.67 16.06
C LEU A 108 -53.92 1.41 15.19
N ALA A 109 -55.16 0.95 15.07
CA ALA A 109 -55.52 -0.23 14.27
C ALA A 109 -55.64 0.07 12.76
N GLU A 110 -55.43 1.33 12.35
CA GLU A 110 -55.29 1.75 10.96
C GLU A 110 -53.86 2.25 10.70
N ILE A 111 -52.87 1.55 11.26
CA ILE A 111 -51.51 1.61 10.70
C ILE A 111 -51.61 0.93 9.34
N ASP A 112 -51.63 1.78 8.32
CA ASP A 112 -51.78 1.46 6.91
C ASP A 112 -50.85 0.28 6.52
N PRO A 113 -51.38 -0.90 6.14
CA PRO A 113 -50.58 -2.07 5.80
C PRO A 113 -49.62 -1.80 4.64
N THR A 114 -49.83 -0.73 3.89
CA THR A 114 -48.95 -0.29 2.81
C THR A 114 -47.62 0.27 3.33
N VAL A 115 -47.63 0.98 4.47
CA VAL A 115 -46.41 1.58 5.06
C VAL A 115 -45.50 0.48 5.60
N THR A 116 -46.06 -0.50 6.31
CA THR A 116 -45.30 -1.65 6.82
C THR A 116 -44.71 -2.48 5.68
N SER A 117 -45.44 -2.66 4.57
CA SER A 117 -44.89 -3.36 3.40
C SER A 117 -43.77 -2.60 2.70
N ALA A 118 -43.86 -1.26 2.63
CA ALA A 118 -42.84 -0.41 2.02
C ALA A 118 -41.55 -0.38 2.87
N GLU A 119 -41.67 -0.36 4.20
CA GLU A 119 -40.53 -0.45 5.11
C GLU A 119 -39.81 -1.80 5.01
N ILE A 120 -40.55 -2.91 4.91
CA ILE A 120 -39.97 -4.25 4.71
C ILE A 120 -39.25 -4.35 3.37
N GLU A 121 -39.85 -3.83 2.29
CA GLU A 121 -39.23 -3.83 0.96
C GLU A 121 -37.97 -2.96 0.93
N LEU A 122 -37.98 -1.80 1.59
CA LEU A 122 -36.81 -0.93 1.69
C LEU A 122 -35.69 -1.58 2.53
N ALA A 123 -36.04 -2.23 3.64
CA ALA A 123 -35.10 -2.97 4.48
C ALA A 123 -34.45 -4.14 3.72
N ASP A 124 -35.22 -4.88 2.92
CA ASP A 124 -34.68 -5.95 2.08
C ASP A 124 -33.79 -5.39 0.95
N GLN A 125 -34.16 -4.26 0.34
CA GLN A 125 -33.31 -3.58 -0.64
C GLN A 125 -31.98 -3.12 -0.03
N ILE A 126 -32.00 -2.54 1.17
CA ILE A 126 -30.79 -2.14 1.88
C ILE A 126 -29.92 -3.36 2.18
N ARG A 127 -30.51 -4.46 2.69
CA ARG A 127 -29.79 -5.70 2.95
C ARG A 127 -29.13 -6.27 1.70
N ILE A 128 -29.87 -6.33 0.58
CA ILE A 128 -29.33 -6.80 -0.70
C ILE A 128 -28.20 -5.88 -1.20
N ARG A 129 -28.35 -4.56 -1.05
CA ARG A 129 -27.32 -3.59 -1.43
C ARG A 129 -26.07 -3.73 -0.58
N ASP A 130 -26.21 -3.96 0.73
CA ASP A 130 -25.09 -4.21 1.64
C ASP A 130 -24.38 -5.52 1.33
N GLU A 131 -25.13 -6.59 1.04
CA GLU A 131 -24.56 -7.87 0.60
C GLU A 131 -23.77 -7.69 -0.71
N GLN A 132 -24.33 -6.97 -1.69
CA GLN A 132 -23.64 -6.65 -2.94
C GLN A 132 -22.41 -5.78 -2.74
N PHE A 133 -22.50 -4.75 -1.89
CA PHE A 133 -21.38 -3.86 -1.59
C PHE A 133 -20.24 -4.65 -0.93
N ASN A 134 -20.55 -5.50 0.05
CA ASN A 134 -19.57 -6.36 0.70
C ASN A 134 -18.93 -7.35 -0.28
N ALA A 135 -19.72 -7.94 -1.18
CA ALA A 135 -19.20 -8.84 -2.22
C ALA A 135 -18.24 -8.12 -3.18
N ILE A 136 -18.61 -6.92 -3.65
CA ILE A 136 -17.79 -6.09 -4.54
C ILE A 136 -16.51 -5.62 -3.82
N ALA A 137 -16.60 -5.22 -2.55
CA ALA A 137 -15.44 -4.82 -1.76
C ALA A 137 -14.44 -5.97 -1.59
N GLN A 138 -14.93 -7.20 -1.34
CA GLN A 138 -14.09 -8.39 -1.28
C GLN A 138 -13.44 -8.72 -2.63
N GLU A 139 -14.18 -8.56 -3.73
CA GLU A 139 -13.66 -8.78 -5.07
C GLU A 139 -12.58 -7.76 -5.42
N LEU A 140 -12.79 -6.47 -5.12
CA LEU A 140 -11.77 -5.43 -5.28
C LEU A 140 -10.51 -5.70 -4.45
N TYR A 141 -10.67 -6.14 -3.20
CA TYR A 141 -9.52 -6.51 -2.35
C TYR A 141 -8.75 -7.70 -2.94
N ARG A 142 -9.47 -8.72 -3.44
CA ARG A 142 -8.88 -9.87 -4.11
C ARG A 142 -8.16 -9.46 -5.39
N LEU A 143 -8.77 -8.60 -6.20
CA LEU A 143 -8.20 -8.11 -7.45
C LEU A 143 -6.95 -7.28 -7.18
N LYS A 144 -6.99 -6.36 -6.21
CA LYS A 144 -5.83 -5.55 -5.81
C LYS A 144 -4.68 -6.42 -5.31
N ARG A 145 -4.97 -7.50 -4.57
CA ARG A 145 -3.95 -8.47 -4.15
C ARG A 145 -3.36 -9.24 -5.33
N ILE A 146 -4.20 -9.72 -6.25
CA ILE A 146 -3.74 -10.45 -7.44
C ILE A 146 -2.91 -9.52 -8.35
N SER A 147 -3.36 -8.28 -8.56
CA SER A 147 -2.63 -7.28 -9.32
C SER A 147 -1.29 -6.91 -8.67
N GLY A 148 -1.24 -6.81 -7.34
CA GLY A 148 0.02 -6.64 -6.60
C GLY A 148 0.96 -7.84 -6.77
N GLN A 149 0.43 -9.06 -6.82
CA GLN A 149 1.20 -10.27 -7.10
C GLN A 149 1.68 -10.34 -8.56
N ALA A 150 0.92 -9.79 -9.52
CA ALA A 150 1.31 -9.75 -10.92
C ALA A 150 2.52 -8.83 -11.15
N GLU A 151 2.55 -7.66 -10.51
CA GLU A 151 3.73 -6.77 -10.55
C GLU A 151 4.96 -7.44 -9.91
N GLN A 152 4.78 -8.08 -8.75
CA GLN A 152 5.87 -8.80 -8.08
C GLN A 152 6.41 -9.94 -8.96
N LEU A 153 5.53 -10.70 -9.62
CA LEU A 153 5.91 -11.78 -10.53
C LEU A 153 6.73 -11.27 -11.73
N ASP A 154 6.38 -10.12 -12.27
CA ASP A 154 7.10 -9.50 -13.39
C ASP A 154 8.49 -8.98 -12.97
N ILE A 155 8.60 -8.40 -11.77
CA ILE A 155 9.89 -8.05 -11.15
C ILE A 155 10.76 -9.30 -10.94
N ASP A 156 10.18 -10.36 -10.39
CA ASP A 156 10.92 -11.59 -10.12
C ASP A 156 11.35 -12.29 -11.42
N ASN A 157 10.51 -12.29 -12.45
CA ASN A 157 10.84 -12.83 -13.78
C ASN A 157 12.00 -12.04 -14.40
N ARG A 158 11.95 -10.69 -14.40
CA ARG A 158 13.07 -9.86 -14.85
C ARG A 158 14.37 -10.18 -14.13
N ARG A 159 14.33 -10.30 -12.80
CA ARG A 159 15.51 -10.66 -11.98
C ARG A 159 16.03 -12.06 -12.32
N LEU A 160 15.14 -13.03 -12.52
CA LEU A 160 15.50 -14.38 -12.93
C LEU A 160 16.22 -14.37 -14.28
N VAL A 161 15.68 -13.65 -15.27
CA VAL A 161 16.30 -13.51 -16.60
C VAL A 161 17.66 -12.83 -16.49
N GLU A 162 17.77 -11.73 -15.76
CA GLU A 162 19.03 -11.03 -15.52
C GLU A 162 20.08 -11.95 -14.86
N ASN A 163 19.69 -12.68 -13.83
CA ASN A 163 20.57 -13.64 -13.18
C ASN A 163 21.00 -14.75 -14.14
N THR A 164 20.11 -15.26 -14.98
CA THR A 164 20.47 -16.30 -15.96
C THR A 164 21.48 -15.79 -16.99
N GLU A 165 21.33 -14.56 -17.47
CA GLU A 165 22.28 -13.94 -18.40
C GLU A 165 23.62 -13.66 -17.73
N ASN A 166 23.62 -13.16 -16.48
CA ASN A 166 24.84 -12.94 -15.70
C ASN A 166 25.59 -14.26 -15.45
N LEU A 167 24.89 -15.30 -14.99
CA LEU A 167 25.50 -16.62 -14.76
C LEU A 167 26.04 -17.21 -16.06
N ARG A 168 25.33 -17.04 -17.17
CA ARG A 168 25.79 -17.50 -18.49
C ARG A 168 27.06 -16.76 -18.92
N SER A 169 27.08 -15.43 -18.76
CA SER A 169 28.27 -14.61 -19.05
C SER A 169 29.46 -15.01 -18.19
N GLU A 170 29.24 -15.28 -16.90
CA GLU A 170 30.28 -15.76 -15.99
C GLU A 170 30.82 -17.13 -16.42
N VAL A 171 29.95 -18.07 -16.81
CA VAL A 171 30.36 -19.37 -17.34
C VAL A 171 31.18 -19.20 -18.63
N GLU A 172 30.74 -18.36 -19.57
CA GLU A 172 31.47 -18.10 -20.82
C GLU A 172 32.84 -17.47 -20.55
N MET A 173 32.92 -16.52 -19.61
CA MET A 173 34.17 -15.90 -19.18
C MET A 173 35.12 -16.92 -18.53
N LEU A 174 34.62 -17.72 -17.59
CA LEU A 174 35.41 -18.73 -16.90
C LEU A 174 35.90 -19.83 -17.85
N GLN A 175 35.08 -20.24 -18.82
CA GLN A 175 35.51 -21.18 -19.87
C GLN A 175 36.60 -20.57 -20.75
N ALA A 176 36.45 -19.32 -21.19
CA ALA A 176 37.46 -18.64 -21.98
C ALA A 176 38.78 -18.48 -21.20
N GLU A 177 38.71 -18.17 -19.91
CA GLU A 177 39.89 -18.10 -19.06
C GLU A 177 40.51 -19.49 -18.84
N ASN A 178 39.70 -20.53 -18.66
CA ASN A 178 40.19 -21.90 -18.53
C ASN A 178 40.94 -22.34 -19.79
N LEU A 179 40.37 -22.11 -20.98
CA LEU A 179 41.02 -22.40 -22.26
C LEU A 179 42.34 -21.62 -22.41
N ARG A 180 42.32 -20.32 -22.11
CA ARG A 180 43.52 -19.47 -22.14
C ARG A 180 44.62 -19.96 -21.20
N LEU A 181 44.25 -20.38 -19.98
CA LEU A 181 45.19 -20.94 -19.01
C LEU A 181 45.73 -22.29 -19.47
N HIS A 182 44.88 -23.14 -20.05
CA HIS A 182 45.29 -24.44 -20.58
C HIS A 182 46.32 -24.28 -21.72
N ASP A 183 46.03 -23.43 -22.72
CA ASP A 183 46.94 -23.14 -23.82
C ASP A 183 48.29 -22.59 -23.33
N LYS A 184 48.26 -21.71 -22.31
CA LYS A 184 49.48 -21.14 -21.73
C LYS A 184 50.31 -22.20 -21.00
N VAL A 185 49.68 -23.04 -20.19
CA VAL A 185 50.37 -24.09 -19.43
C VAL A 185 50.96 -25.13 -20.40
N GLU A 186 50.19 -25.59 -21.40
CA GLU A 186 50.69 -26.56 -22.39
C GLU A 186 51.89 -26.00 -23.17
N SER A 187 51.84 -24.71 -23.54
CA SER A 187 52.95 -24.04 -24.23
C SER A 187 54.20 -23.91 -23.35
N GLU A 188 54.06 -23.50 -22.08
CA GLU A 188 55.19 -23.36 -21.15
C GLU A 188 55.82 -24.72 -20.81
N ASP A 189 55.00 -25.75 -20.55
CA ASP A 189 55.47 -27.10 -20.24
C ASP A 189 56.17 -27.75 -21.44
N PHE A 190 55.64 -27.60 -22.65
CA PHE A 190 56.28 -28.07 -23.87
C PHE A 190 57.64 -27.36 -24.11
N MET A 191 57.69 -26.04 -23.96
CA MET A 191 58.92 -25.26 -24.14
C MET A 191 60.01 -25.66 -23.14
N ASN A 192 59.64 -25.79 -21.87
CA ASN A 192 60.55 -26.22 -20.80
C ASN A 192 61.03 -27.65 -21.01
N GLY A 193 60.14 -28.57 -21.41
CA GLY A 193 60.49 -29.94 -21.76
C GLY A 193 61.43 -30.02 -22.97
N ALA A 194 61.17 -29.27 -24.03
CA ALA A 194 62.02 -29.20 -25.22
C ALA A 194 63.42 -28.66 -24.89
N LEU A 195 63.51 -27.58 -24.08
CA LEU A 195 64.78 -27.03 -23.61
C LEU A 195 65.56 -28.04 -22.76
N ALA A 196 64.89 -28.76 -21.86
CA ALA A 196 65.53 -29.78 -21.02
C ALA A 196 66.11 -30.94 -21.86
N VAL A 197 65.37 -31.42 -22.88
CA VAL A 197 65.85 -32.46 -23.80
C VAL A 197 67.05 -31.97 -24.61
N LEU A 198 66.99 -30.75 -25.16
CA LEU A 198 68.10 -30.15 -25.91
C LEU A 198 69.36 -30.10 -25.03
N LEU A 199 69.26 -29.58 -23.81
CA LEU A 199 70.35 -29.55 -22.83
C LEU A 199 70.90 -30.95 -22.55
N GLY A 200 70.02 -31.93 -22.37
CA GLY A 200 70.40 -33.33 -22.18
C GLY A 200 71.23 -33.89 -23.34
N VAL A 201 70.83 -33.60 -24.59
CA VAL A 201 71.58 -34.00 -25.79
C VAL A 201 72.94 -33.31 -25.87
N VAL A 202 73.00 -32.00 -25.60
CA VAL A 202 74.27 -31.25 -25.58
C VAL A 202 75.22 -31.84 -24.54
N ILE A 203 74.74 -32.11 -23.33
CA ILE A 203 75.54 -32.75 -22.27
C ILE A 203 75.99 -34.13 -22.71
N ALA A 204 75.12 -34.96 -23.30
CA ALA A 204 75.48 -36.30 -23.77
C ALA A 204 76.57 -36.30 -24.85
N LEU A 205 76.60 -35.28 -25.72
CA LEU A 205 77.63 -35.12 -26.75
C LEU A 205 78.93 -34.52 -26.22
N VAL A 206 78.85 -33.56 -25.30
CA VAL A 206 80.01 -32.81 -24.80
C VAL A 206 80.69 -33.52 -23.63
N ALA A 207 79.94 -34.17 -22.74
CA ALA A 207 80.46 -34.84 -21.55
C ALA A 207 81.57 -35.87 -21.87
N PRO A 208 81.44 -36.78 -22.86
CA PRO A 208 82.49 -37.76 -23.18
C PRO A 208 83.81 -37.12 -23.59
N ARG A 209 83.76 -35.92 -24.17
CA ARG A 209 84.94 -35.19 -24.65
C ARG A 209 85.66 -34.42 -23.56
N LEU A 210 84.98 -34.12 -22.45
CA LEU A 210 85.53 -33.42 -21.29
C LEU A 210 85.99 -34.35 -20.17
N VAL A 211 85.65 -35.64 -20.20
CA VAL A 211 86.17 -36.61 -19.21
C VAL A 211 87.68 -36.79 -19.41
N PRO A 212 88.55 -36.36 -18.46
CA PRO A 212 89.98 -36.55 -18.61
C PRO A 212 90.33 -38.05 -18.55
N LYS A 213 91.08 -38.53 -19.55
CA LYS A 213 91.63 -39.90 -19.54
C LYS A 213 92.51 -40.07 -18.31
N ARG A 214 92.06 -40.90 -17.36
CA ARG A 214 92.90 -41.34 -16.24
C ARG A 214 94.13 -42.06 -16.82
N ARG A 215 95.31 -41.52 -16.56
CA ARG A 215 96.59 -42.12 -16.96
C ARG A 215 96.71 -43.47 -16.25
N LYS A 216 96.64 -44.56 -17.01
CA LYS A 216 97.00 -45.89 -16.50
C LYS A 216 98.52 -45.91 -16.35
N SER A 217 99.02 -45.96 -15.12
CA SER A 217 100.42 -46.27 -14.84
C SER A 217 100.66 -47.73 -15.23
N SER A 218 101.48 -47.96 -16.25
CA SER A 218 101.95 -49.29 -16.63
C SER A 218 102.88 -49.82 -15.53
N SER A 219 102.43 -50.82 -14.77
CA SER A 219 103.34 -51.67 -14.01
C SER A 219 103.72 -52.88 -14.88
N TRP A 220 105.02 -53.01 -15.12
CA TRP A 220 105.66 -54.11 -15.83
C TRP A 220 105.64 -55.38 -14.96
N ALA A 221 105.23 -56.52 -15.52
CA ALA A 221 105.60 -57.89 -15.13
C ALA A 221 105.19 -58.85 -16.26
#